data_AF-A0A6L6E2P9-F1
#
_entry.id   AF-A0A6L6E2P9-F1
#
_cell.length_a   1.000
_cell.length_b   1.000
_cell.length_c   1.000
_cell.angle_alpha   90.00
_cell.angle_beta   90.00
_cell.angle_gamma   90.00
#
_symmetry.space_group_name_H-M   'P 1'
#
loop_
_entity.id
_entity.type
_entity.pdbx_description
1 polymer ?
#
loop_
_entity_poly.entity_id
_entity_poly.type
_entity_poly.pdbx_seq_one_letter_code
_entity_poly.pdbx_strand_id
1 'polypeptide(L)'
;MASSTRQALAAAKEAISPLLGKADLLFAEELFTIGAAIASSIQLRNLLSDPSGEEKSKQGALAAVFGKAISKDALTFANKLSGLRWSKGSDLVSAFEQMGVYVVASIASRDKTLAELEDQLFAARSVVDSSQELQQALSSRQASVESKVELVSALFKGKLSAASALLVRFAVIGSRQHKLSEVLEGFGKQVSAVADRLVATVTVAAP
;
A
#
# COMPACT_ATOMS: atom_id res chain seq x y z
N MET A 1 9.27 12.96 8.93
CA MET A 1 9.45 11.54 9.33
C MET A 1 10.64 11.43 10.27
N ALA A 2 10.51 10.69 11.39
CA ALA A 2 11.61 10.44 12.32
C ALA A 2 12.66 9.49 11.71
N SER A 3 13.89 9.49 12.25
CA SER A 3 15.03 8.73 11.72
C SER A 3 14.78 7.21 11.70
N SER A 4 14.18 6.67 12.76
CA SER A 4 13.81 5.25 12.88
C SER A 4 12.83 4.81 11.79
N THR A 5 11.79 5.59 11.52
CA THR A 5 10.81 5.28 10.45
C THR A 5 11.49 5.26 9.08
N ARG A 6 12.42 6.20 8.82
CA ARG A 6 13.15 6.23 7.54
C ARG A 6 14.05 5.00 7.37
N GLN A 7 14.76 4.60 8.42
CA GLN A 7 15.60 3.39 8.41
C GLN A 7 14.76 2.12 8.24
N ALA A 8 13.63 2.01 8.94
CA ALA A 8 12.71 0.88 8.80
C ALA A 8 12.13 0.78 7.38
N LEU A 9 11.76 1.91 6.75
CA LEU A 9 11.29 1.90 5.37
C LEU A 9 12.39 1.49 4.37
N ALA A 10 13.65 1.88 4.59
CA ALA A 10 14.76 1.43 3.76
C ALA A 10 14.96 -0.10 3.90
N ALA A 11 15.00 -0.61 5.12
CA ALA A 11 15.10 -2.04 5.40
C ALA A 11 13.91 -2.85 4.84
N ALA A 12 12.70 -2.29 4.87
CA ALA A 12 11.52 -2.90 4.26
C ALA A 12 11.65 -3.05 2.73
N LYS A 13 12.18 -2.02 2.06
CA LYS A 13 12.45 -2.06 0.60
C LYS A 13 13.51 -3.09 0.24
N GLU A 14 14.58 -3.19 1.03
CA GLU A 14 15.60 -4.25 0.84
C GLU A 14 15.02 -5.64 1.08
N ALA A 15 14.16 -5.78 2.09
CA ALA A 15 13.51 -7.04 2.43
C ALA A 15 12.52 -7.53 1.37
N ILE A 16 11.81 -6.62 0.69
CA ILE A 16 10.81 -6.98 -0.32
C ILE A 16 11.45 -7.20 -1.70
N SER A 17 12.60 -6.59 -1.99
CA SER A 17 13.30 -6.69 -3.27
C SER A 17 13.46 -8.13 -3.81
N PRO A 18 13.89 -9.14 -3.03
CA PRO A 18 14.00 -10.51 -3.54
C PRO A 18 12.66 -11.19 -3.85
N LEU A 19 11.56 -10.70 -3.26
CA LEU A 19 10.21 -11.24 -3.49
C LEU A 19 9.56 -10.66 -4.76
N LEU A 20 10.02 -9.49 -5.23
CA LEU A 20 9.45 -8.80 -6.40
C LEU A 20 9.52 -9.64 -7.69
N GLY A 21 10.54 -10.47 -7.84
CA GLY A 21 10.71 -11.27 -9.06
C GLY A 21 9.55 -12.23 -9.34
N LYS A 22 8.86 -12.69 -8.29
CA LYS A 22 7.69 -13.57 -8.36
C LYS A 22 6.43 -12.92 -7.79
N ALA A 23 6.47 -11.61 -7.55
CA ALA A 23 5.33 -10.91 -6.99
C ALA A 23 4.23 -10.78 -8.04
N ASP A 24 3.01 -11.06 -7.58
CA ASP A 24 1.78 -10.91 -8.34
C ASP A 24 0.86 -9.90 -7.64
N LEU A 25 -0.21 -9.47 -8.31
CA LEU A 25 -1.17 -8.51 -7.74
C LEU A 25 -1.81 -9.05 -6.44
N LEU A 26 -1.95 -10.37 -6.30
CA LEU A 26 -2.43 -10.99 -5.06
C LEU A 26 -1.50 -10.69 -3.88
N PHE A 27 -0.18 -10.76 -4.07
CA PHE A 27 0.77 -10.45 -3.01
C PHE A 27 0.66 -8.98 -2.58
N ALA A 28 0.50 -8.05 -3.53
CA ALA A 28 0.25 -6.65 -3.20
C ALA A 28 -1.06 -6.47 -2.41
N GLU A 29 -2.14 -7.12 -2.85
CA GLU A 29 -3.44 -7.11 -2.18
C GLU A 29 -3.36 -7.64 -0.74
N GLU A 30 -2.62 -8.71 -0.51
CA GLU A 30 -2.37 -9.27 0.82
C GLU A 30 -1.66 -8.25 1.73
N LEU A 31 -0.62 -7.57 1.24
CA LEU A 31 0.08 -6.54 2.02
C LEU A 31 -0.82 -5.37 2.41
N PHE A 32 -1.64 -4.89 1.48
CA PHE A 32 -2.62 -3.85 1.79
C PHE A 32 -3.68 -4.34 2.77
N THR A 33 -4.14 -5.58 2.63
CA THR A 33 -5.15 -6.18 3.52
C THR A 33 -4.61 -6.31 4.94
N ILE A 34 -3.35 -6.74 5.11
CA ILE A 34 -2.66 -6.76 6.41
C ILE A 34 -2.59 -5.35 6.99
N GLY A 35 -2.15 -4.37 6.19
CA GLY A 35 -2.11 -2.96 6.62
C GLY A 35 -3.47 -2.44 7.08
N ALA A 36 -4.53 -2.71 6.32
CA ALA A 36 -5.89 -2.29 6.64
C ALA A 36 -6.45 -2.97 7.92
N ALA A 37 -6.15 -4.25 8.12
CA ALA A 37 -6.53 -5.00 9.32
C ALA A 37 -5.77 -4.52 10.57
N ILE A 38 -4.49 -4.16 10.43
CA ILE A 38 -3.73 -3.52 11.51
C ILE A 38 -4.27 -2.11 11.79
N ALA A 39 -4.67 -1.37 10.75
CA ALA A 39 -5.26 -0.04 10.91
C ALA A 39 -6.60 -0.06 11.66
N SER A 40 -7.40 -1.12 11.50
CA SER A 40 -8.73 -1.24 12.14
C SER A 40 -8.66 -1.68 13.60
N SER A 41 -7.57 -2.30 14.06
CA SER A 41 -7.38 -2.77 15.43
C SER A 41 -6.24 -2.04 16.14
N ILE A 42 -6.58 -1.19 17.11
CA ILE A 42 -5.60 -0.45 17.92
C ILE A 42 -4.70 -1.42 18.70
N GLN A 43 -5.27 -2.50 19.24
CA GLN A 43 -4.57 -3.52 20.00
C GLN A 43 -3.53 -4.24 19.14
N LEU A 44 -3.92 -4.67 17.94
CA LEU A 44 -3.01 -5.33 17.00
C LEU A 44 -1.90 -4.37 16.55
N ARG A 45 -2.26 -3.13 16.26
CA ARG A 45 -1.29 -2.09 15.89
C ARG A 45 -0.26 -1.83 16.98
N ASN A 46 -0.69 -1.70 18.23
CA ASN A 46 0.21 -1.47 19.35
C ASN A 46 1.12 -2.68 19.59
N LEU A 47 0.57 -3.90 19.57
CA LEU A 47 1.33 -5.14 19.73
C LEU A 47 2.43 -5.27 18.66
N LEU A 48 2.09 -5.04 17.39
CA LEU A 48 3.03 -5.22 16.28
C LEU A 48 4.06 -4.09 16.17
N SER A 49 3.71 -2.87 16.61
CA SER A 49 4.62 -1.72 16.55
C SER A 49 5.46 -1.52 17.81
N ASP A 50 5.21 -2.27 18.89
CA ASP A 50 6.00 -2.19 20.12
C ASP A 50 7.45 -2.64 19.88
N PRO A 51 8.45 -1.75 19.99
CA PRO A 51 9.85 -2.12 19.79
C PRO A 51 10.41 -3.05 20.87
N SER A 52 9.75 -3.15 22.02
CA SER A 52 10.17 -3.99 23.16
C SER A 52 9.47 -5.36 23.19
N GLY A 53 8.47 -5.55 22.32
CA GLY A 53 7.69 -6.78 22.27
C GLY A 53 8.51 -7.96 21.74
N GLU A 54 8.35 -9.12 22.37
CA GLU A 54 9.03 -10.36 21.97
C GLU A 54 8.63 -10.76 20.53
N GLU A 55 9.62 -11.02 19.66
CA GLU A 55 9.39 -11.34 18.26
C GLU A 55 8.43 -12.53 18.06
N LYS A 56 8.56 -13.55 18.92
CA LYS A 56 7.70 -14.74 18.89
C LYS A 56 6.23 -14.39 19.16
N SER A 57 5.96 -13.42 20.03
CA SER A 57 4.61 -12.94 20.33
C SER A 57 3.98 -12.24 19.12
N LYS A 58 4.74 -11.37 18.45
CA LYS A 58 4.31 -10.69 17.22
C LYS A 58 4.04 -11.67 16.09
N GLN A 59 4.93 -12.63 15.87
CA GLN A 59 4.78 -13.67 14.87
C GLN A 59 3.56 -14.55 15.16
N GLY A 60 3.34 -14.92 16.42
CA GLY A 60 2.16 -15.66 16.86
C GLY A 60 0.86 -14.91 16.55
N ALA A 61 0.82 -13.60 16.82
CA ALA A 61 -0.34 -12.76 16.50
C ALA A 61 -0.60 -12.69 14.99
N LEU A 62 0.44 -12.47 14.17
CA LEU A 62 0.31 -12.44 12.71
C LEU A 62 -0.16 -13.80 12.16
N ALA A 63 0.38 -14.91 12.67
CA ALA A 63 -0.05 -16.25 12.29
C ALA A 63 -1.49 -16.55 12.70
N ALA A 64 -1.92 -16.12 13.88
CA ALA A 64 -3.28 -16.35 14.37
C ALA A 64 -4.32 -15.57 13.55
N VAL A 65 -4.01 -14.33 13.17
CA VAL A 65 -4.94 -13.45 12.44
C VAL A 65 -4.94 -13.74 10.95
N PHE A 66 -3.76 -13.91 10.33
CA PHE A 66 -3.64 -13.96 8.87
C PHE A 66 -3.23 -15.33 8.32
N GLY A 67 -2.73 -16.26 9.15
CA GLY A 67 -2.08 -17.49 8.67
C GLY A 67 -2.94 -18.42 7.79
N LYS A 68 -4.26 -18.28 7.79
CA LYS A 68 -5.18 -19.01 6.89
C LYS A 68 -5.68 -18.19 5.70
N ALA A 69 -5.49 -16.87 5.73
CA ALA A 69 -6.08 -15.93 4.79
C ALA A 69 -5.08 -15.37 3.77
N ILE A 70 -3.77 -15.43 4.06
CA ILE A 70 -2.71 -14.89 3.20
C ILE A 70 -1.65 -15.94 2.88
N SER A 71 -0.90 -15.70 1.81
CA SER A 71 0.24 -16.48 1.40
C SER A 71 1.36 -16.51 2.47
N LYS A 72 2.14 -17.59 2.44
CA LYS A 72 3.29 -17.75 3.35
C LYS A 72 4.35 -16.66 3.12
N ASP A 73 4.50 -16.19 1.90
CA ASP A 73 5.45 -15.14 1.55
C ASP A 73 5.01 -13.79 2.13
N ALA A 74 3.73 -13.45 2.03
CA ALA A 74 3.17 -12.24 2.63
C ALA A 74 3.28 -12.27 4.17
N LEU A 75 3.02 -13.43 4.79
CA LEU A 75 3.17 -13.60 6.23
C LEU A 75 4.64 -13.48 6.67
N THR A 76 5.56 -14.07 5.90
CA THR A 76 7.01 -13.98 6.17
C THR A 76 7.50 -12.53 6.07
N PHE A 77 7.04 -11.80 5.06
CA PHE A 77 7.35 -10.39 4.91
C PHE A 77 6.73 -9.54 6.03
N ALA A 78 5.47 -9.80 6.40
CA ALA A 78 4.80 -9.11 7.49
C ALA A 78 5.51 -9.31 8.83
N ASN A 79 5.98 -10.53 9.12
CA ASN A 79 6.79 -10.82 10.29
C ASN A 79 8.07 -9.95 10.30
N LYS A 80 8.79 -9.93 9.18
CA LYS A 80 10.02 -9.13 9.05
C LYS A 80 9.73 -7.63 9.24
N LEU A 81 8.64 -7.13 8.66
CA LEU A 81 8.24 -5.73 8.79
C LEU A 81 7.86 -5.36 10.24
N SER A 82 7.18 -6.26 10.96
CA SER A 82 6.82 -6.08 12.38
C SER A 82 8.01 -6.15 13.34
N GLY A 83 9.12 -6.78 12.92
CA GLY A 83 10.38 -6.82 13.66
C GLY A 83 11.19 -5.53 13.54
N LEU A 84 10.89 -4.67 12.55
CA LEU A 84 11.57 -3.38 12.40
C LEU A 84 11.12 -2.38 13.47
N ARG A 85 11.99 -1.40 13.75
CA ARG A 85 11.72 -0.35 14.74
C ARG A 85 10.95 0.80 14.11
N TRP A 86 9.68 0.92 14.48
CA TRP A 86 8.79 2.01 14.05
C TRP A 86 8.70 3.10 15.12
N SER A 87 8.58 4.36 14.70
CA SER A 87 8.42 5.47 15.65
C SER A 87 7.00 5.54 16.21
N LYS A 88 6.01 5.14 15.42
CA LYS A 88 4.59 5.11 15.77
C LYS A 88 3.93 3.88 15.16
N GLY A 89 2.88 3.38 15.78
CA GLY A 89 2.08 2.30 15.19
C GLY A 89 1.41 2.67 13.87
N SER A 90 1.10 3.95 13.65
CA SER A 90 0.65 4.46 12.36
C SER A 90 1.70 4.31 11.26
N ASP A 91 2.99 4.40 11.61
CA ASP A 91 4.07 4.31 10.63
C ASP A 91 4.21 2.88 10.08
N LEU A 92 3.95 1.87 10.91
CA LEU A 92 3.89 0.47 10.48
C LEU A 92 2.74 0.25 9.47
N VAL A 93 1.56 0.82 9.74
CA VAL A 93 0.42 0.75 8.81
C VAL A 93 0.77 1.40 7.47
N SER A 94 1.31 2.63 7.51
CA SER A 94 1.74 3.33 6.30
C SER A 94 2.88 2.61 5.57
N ALA A 95 3.70 1.82 6.27
CA ALA A 95 4.73 1.00 5.64
C ALA A 95 4.13 -0.16 4.84
N PHE A 96 3.14 -0.88 5.38
CA PHE A 96 2.44 -1.92 4.61
C PHE A 96 1.80 -1.35 3.34
N GLU A 97 1.15 -0.20 3.45
CA GLU A 97 0.57 0.52 2.32
C GLU A 97 1.63 0.90 1.29
N GLN A 98 2.73 1.53 1.72
CA GLN A 98 3.85 1.89 0.84
C GLN A 98 4.47 0.68 0.15
N MET A 99 4.60 -0.45 0.85
CA MET A 99 5.13 -1.69 0.27
C MET A 99 4.15 -2.30 -0.74
N GLY A 100 2.85 -2.23 -0.47
CA GLY A 100 1.82 -2.63 -1.44
C GLY A 100 1.91 -1.82 -2.74
N VAL A 101 1.98 -0.48 -2.65
CA VAL A 101 2.14 0.40 -3.83
C VAL A 101 3.45 0.09 -4.55
N TYR A 102 4.53 -0.10 -3.80
CA TYR A 102 5.85 -0.43 -4.36
C TYR A 102 5.84 -1.76 -5.14
N VAL A 103 5.14 -2.78 -4.64
CA VAL A 103 4.96 -4.05 -5.36
C VAL A 103 4.17 -3.83 -6.65
N VAL A 104 3.04 -3.12 -6.60
CA VAL A 104 2.23 -2.85 -7.80
C VAL A 104 3.04 -2.08 -8.84
N ALA A 105 3.78 -1.05 -8.43
CA ALA A 105 4.66 -0.30 -9.31
C ALA A 105 5.78 -1.18 -9.91
N SER A 106 6.34 -2.10 -9.12
CA SER A 106 7.37 -3.04 -9.59
C SER A 106 6.80 -4.04 -10.61
N ILE A 107 5.58 -4.52 -10.41
CA ILE A 107 4.87 -5.38 -11.37
C ILE A 107 4.59 -4.61 -12.66
N ALA A 108 4.00 -3.41 -12.57
CA ALA A 108 3.74 -2.56 -13.74
C ALA A 108 5.03 -2.18 -14.49
N SER A 109 6.13 -2.00 -13.78
CA SER A 109 7.45 -1.80 -14.38
C SER A 109 7.91 -3.03 -15.17
N ARG A 110 7.84 -4.23 -14.58
CA ARG A 110 8.19 -5.50 -15.24
C ARG A 110 7.37 -5.72 -16.51
N ASP A 111 6.08 -5.38 -16.44
CA ASP A 111 5.13 -5.58 -17.52
C ASP A 111 5.10 -4.39 -18.52
N LYS A 112 5.95 -3.37 -18.31
CA LYS A 112 6.07 -2.13 -19.12
C LYS A 112 4.78 -1.31 -19.21
N THR A 113 3.91 -1.42 -18.21
CA THR A 113 2.64 -0.68 -18.07
C THR A 113 2.71 0.42 -17.01
N LEU A 114 3.92 0.79 -16.55
CA LEU A 114 4.12 1.80 -15.51
C LEU A 114 3.55 3.18 -15.87
N ALA A 115 3.77 3.64 -17.11
CA ALA A 115 3.22 4.92 -17.58
C ALA A 115 1.68 4.90 -17.61
N GLU A 116 1.09 3.78 -18.06
CA GLU A 116 -0.37 3.59 -18.03
C GLU A 116 -0.92 3.65 -16.60
N LEU A 117 -0.22 3.03 -15.64
CA LEU A 117 -0.58 3.08 -14.21
C LEU A 117 -0.56 4.52 -13.68
N GLU A 118 0.48 5.30 -13.99
CA GLU A 118 0.58 6.70 -13.57
C GLU A 118 -0.54 7.57 -14.16
N ASP A 119 -0.77 7.46 -15.47
CA ASP A 119 -1.81 8.20 -16.17
C ASP A 119 -3.20 7.86 -15.61
N GLN A 120 -3.46 6.58 -15.35
CA GLN A 120 -4.72 6.11 -14.78
C GLN A 120 -4.93 6.60 -13.34
N LEU A 121 -3.89 6.61 -12.50
CA LEU A 121 -3.96 7.18 -11.15
C LEU A 121 -4.21 8.69 -11.18
N PHE A 122 -3.54 9.40 -12.08
CA PHE A 122 -3.74 10.84 -12.27
C PHE A 122 -5.17 11.14 -12.76
N ALA A 123 -5.65 10.39 -13.76
CA ALA A 123 -7.01 10.53 -14.26
C ALA A 123 -8.05 10.22 -13.17
N ALA A 124 -7.86 9.16 -12.39
CA ALA A 124 -8.75 8.82 -11.29
C ALA A 124 -8.80 9.94 -10.24
N ARG A 125 -7.65 10.51 -9.87
CA ARG A 125 -7.58 11.68 -8.99
C ARG A 125 -8.31 12.88 -9.58
N SER A 126 -8.07 13.21 -10.85
CA SER A 126 -8.70 14.36 -11.52
C SER A 126 -10.23 14.26 -11.55
N VAL A 127 -10.77 13.05 -11.77
CA VAL A 127 -12.21 12.78 -11.68
C VAL A 127 -12.74 13.02 -10.26
N VAL A 128 -12.00 12.61 -9.23
CA VAL A 128 -12.38 12.85 -7.82
C VAL A 128 -12.28 14.34 -7.48
N ASP A 129 -11.24 15.03 -7.93
CA ASP A 129 -11.00 16.44 -7.63
C ASP A 129 -12.01 17.37 -8.35
N SER A 130 -12.51 16.97 -9.53
CA SER A 130 -13.49 17.73 -10.30
C SER A 130 -14.95 17.60 -9.83
N SER A 131 -15.27 16.61 -8.99
CA SER A 131 -16.63 16.40 -8.47
C SER A 131 -16.72 16.62 -6.96
N GLN A 132 -17.32 17.74 -6.55
CA GLN A 132 -17.54 18.06 -5.13
C GLN A 132 -18.50 17.07 -4.46
N GLU A 133 -19.52 16.59 -5.18
CA GLU A 133 -20.46 15.58 -4.70
C GLU A 133 -19.75 14.25 -4.41
N LEU A 134 -18.83 13.83 -5.28
CA LEU A 134 -18.04 12.62 -5.09
C LEU A 134 -17.12 12.75 -3.86
N GLN A 135 -16.49 13.91 -3.66
CA GLN A 135 -15.69 14.17 -2.46
C GLN A 135 -16.53 14.11 -1.18
N GLN A 136 -17.75 14.64 -1.20
CA GLN A 136 -18.66 14.57 -0.06
C GLN A 136 -19.10 13.14 0.22
N ALA A 137 -19.49 12.38 -0.81
CA ALA A 137 -19.87 10.97 -0.67
C ALA A 137 -18.73 10.13 -0.07
N LEU A 138 -17.50 10.35 -0.54
CA LEU A 138 -16.32 9.62 -0.08
C LEU A 138 -15.83 10.07 1.30
N SER A 139 -16.05 11.32 1.69
CA SER A 139 -15.70 11.82 3.02
C SER A 139 -16.77 11.58 4.08
N SER A 140 -17.99 11.19 3.69
CA SER A 140 -19.09 10.89 4.60
C SER A 140 -18.71 9.84 5.63
N ARG A 141 -18.88 10.16 6.93
CA ARG A 141 -18.65 9.21 8.02
C ARG A 141 -19.81 8.23 8.24
N GLN A 142 -20.95 8.50 7.62
CA GLN A 142 -22.15 7.65 7.72
C GLN A 142 -22.10 6.46 6.76
N ALA A 143 -21.38 6.60 5.64
CA ALA A 143 -21.20 5.52 4.68
C ALA A 143 -20.12 4.53 5.17
N SER A 144 -20.40 3.23 5.01
CA SER A 144 -19.42 2.18 5.27
C SER A 144 -18.26 2.26 4.27
N VAL A 145 -17.12 1.67 4.61
CA VAL A 145 -15.95 1.63 3.72
C VAL A 145 -16.28 0.80 2.47
N GLU A 146 -17.04 -0.28 2.65
CA GLU A 146 -17.51 -1.17 1.61
C GLU A 146 -18.35 -0.42 0.57
N SER A 147 -19.33 0.40 1.00
CA SER A 147 -20.14 1.19 0.07
C SER A 147 -19.33 2.23 -0.71
N LYS A 148 -18.29 2.81 -0.09
CA LYS A 148 -17.38 3.73 -0.78
C LYS A 148 -16.52 3.01 -1.81
N VAL A 149 -16.05 1.81 -1.48
CA VAL A 149 -15.30 0.95 -2.41
C VAL A 149 -16.18 0.54 -3.59
N GLU A 150 -17.43 0.17 -3.34
CA GLU A 150 -18.40 -0.18 -4.39
C GLU A 150 -18.69 1.00 -5.31
N LEU A 151 -18.91 2.20 -4.76
CA LEU A 151 -19.11 3.43 -5.52
C LEU A 151 -17.94 3.69 -6.49
N VAL A 152 -16.72 3.61 -5.98
CA VAL A 152 -15.51 3.86 -6.80
C VAL A 152 -15.29 2.74 -7.81
N SER A 153 -15.55 1.49 -7.44
CA SER A 153 -15.46 0.35 -8.36
C SER A 153 -16.48 0.47 -9.49
N ALA A 154 -17.69 0.95 -9.21
CA ALA A 154 -18.72 1.21 -10.22
C ALA A 154 -18.32 2.37 -11.14
N LEU A 155 -17.77 3.45 -10.59
CA LEU A 155 -17.35 4.64 -11.34
C LEU A 155 -16.26 4.34 -12.38
N PHE A 156 -15.30 3.49 -12.00
CA PHE A 156 -14.13 3.15 -12.80
C PHE A 156 -14.21 1.78 -13.49
N LYS A 157 -15.37 1.12 -13.44
CA LYS A 157 -15.58 -0.19 -14.06
C LYS A 157 -15.21 -0.15 -15.55
N GLY A 158 -14.24 -0.99 -15.94
CA GLY A 158 -13.77 -1.09 -17.33
C GLY A 158 -12.92 0.08 -17.83
N LYS A 159 -12.55 1.04 -16.96
CA LYS A 159 -11.74 2.21 -17.32
C LYS A 159 -10.31 2.17 -16.78
N LEU A 160 -10.06 1.32 -15.78
CA LEU A 160 -8.76 1.16 -15.13
C LEU A 160 -8.23 -0.24 -15.37
N SER A 161 -6.91 -0.36 -15.49
CA SER A 161 -6.22 -1.66 -15.41
C SER A 161 -6.43 -2.29 -14.03
N ALA A 162 -6.20 -3.60 -13.92
CA ALA A 162 -6.32 -4.32 -12.64
C ALA A 162 -5.41 -3.73 -11.55
N ALA A 163 -4.19 -3.29 -11.92
CA ALA A 163 -3.25 -2.64 -11.01
C ALA A 163 -3.78 -1.29 -10.49
N SER A 164 -4.27 -0.44 -11.38
CA SER A 164 -4.84 0.86 -11.03
C SER A 164 -6.11 0.72 -10.19
N ALA A 165 -6.99 -0.22 -10.55
CA ALA A 165 -8.21 -0.50 -9.79
C ALA A 165 -7.89 -0.98 -8.36
N LEU A 166 -6.86 -1.81 -8.18
CA LEU A 166 -6.39 -2.25 -6.87
C LEU A 166 -5.89 -1.07 -6.03
N LEU A 167 -5.04 -0.20 -6.60
CA LEU A 167 -4.53 0.98 -5.89
C LEU A 167 -5.65 1.94 -5.51
N VAL A 168 -6.58 2.22 -6.43
CA VAL A 168 -7.73 3.09 -6.16
C VAL A 168 -8.62 2.49 -5.06
N ARG A 169 -8.86 1.18 -5.07
CA ARG A 169 -9.62 0.49 -4.02
C ARG A 169 -8.96 0.66 -2.65
N PHE A 170 -7.65 0.42 -2.55
CA PHE A 170 -6.95 0.56 -1.29
C PHE A 170 -6.73 2.02 -0.87
N ALA A 171 -6.69 2.96 -1.80
CA ALA A 171 -6.69 4.39 -1.49
C ALA A 171 -7.99 4.79 -0.77
N VAL A 172 -9.14 4.24 -1.17
CA VAL A 172 -10.43 4.45 -0.47
C VAL A 172 -10.40 3.86 0.94
N ILE A 173 -9.83 2.66 1.10
CA ILE A 173 -9.69 2.01 2.42
C ILE A 173 -8.74 2.80 3.34
N GLY A 174 -7.67 3.38 2.79
CA GLY A 174 -6.70 4.23 3.48
C GLY A 174 -7.17 5.67 3.77
N SER A 175 -8.16 6.17 3.02
CA SER A 175 -8.73 7.53 3.10
C SER A 175 -9.49 7.86 4.41
N ARG A 176 -9.28 7.12 5.51
CA ARG A 176 -10.08 7.28 6.75
C ARG A 176 -9.97 8.68 7.35
N GLN A 177 -8.75 9.21 7.42
CA GLN A 177 -8.46 10.53 8.03
C GLN A 177 -7.95 11.56 7.00
N HIS A 178 -7.73 11.12 5.76
CA HIS A 178 -7.16 11.92 4.69
C HIS A 178 -8.14 11.98 3.52
N LYS A 179 -8.04 13.02 2.70
CA LYS A 179 -8.84 13.09 1.48
C LYS A 179 -8.37 12.01 0.49
N LEU A 180 -9.29 11.40 -0.24
CA LEU A 180 -8.93 10.38 -1.23
C LEU A 180 -7.92 10.93 -2.25
N SER A 181 -8.06 12.19 -2.68
CA SER A 181 -7.12 12.80 -3.62
C SER A 181 -5.71 12.97 -3.06
N GLU A 182 -5.56 13.22 -1.76
CA GLU A 182 -4.25 13.26 -1.10
C GLU A 182 -3.61 11.85 -1.06
N VAL A 183 -4.41 10.81 -0.81
CA VAL A 183 -3.93 9.42 -0.82
C VAL A 183 -3.51 8.99 -2.23
N LEU A 184 -4.34 9.29 -3.23
CA LEU A 184 -4.03 9.01 -4.64
C LEU A 184 -2.80 9.78 -5.12
N GLU A 185 -2.62 11.04 -4.70
CA GLU A 185 -1.40 11.80 -4.96
C GLU A 185 -0.18 11.12 -4.33
N GLY A 186 -0.30 10.65 -3.08
CA GLY A 186 0.74 9.92 -2.38
C GLY A 186 1.14 8.64 -3.12
N PHE A 187 0.16 7.89 -3.65
CA PHE A 187 0.41 6.70 -4.44
C PHE A 187 1.09 7.03 -5.76
N GLY A 188 0.59 8.04 -6.49
CA GLY A 188 1.23 8.51 -7.73
C GLY A 188 2.69 8.86 -7.53
N LYS A 189 3.02 9.65 -6.48
CA LYS A 189 4.42 9.98 -6.14
C LYS A 189 5.28 8.75 -5.85
N GLN A 190 4.71 7.73 -5.22
CA GLN A 190 5.44 6.48 -4.94
C GLN A 190 5.69 5.67 -6.20
N VAL A 191 4.70 5.60 -7.11
CA VAL A 191 4.85 4.95 -8.42
C VAL A 191 5.93 5.66 -9.24
N SER A 192 5.89 7.00 -9.31
CA SER A 192 6.90 7.78 -10.04
C SER A 192 8.30 7.66 -9.44
N ALA A 193 8.41 7.55 -8.11
CA ALA A 193 9.72 7.29 -7.49
C ALA A 193 10.32 5.93 -7.90
N VAL A 194 9.51 4.95 -8.32
CA VAL A 194 9.97 3.69 -8.91
C VAL A 194 10.40 3.92 -10.35
N ALA A 195 9.62 4.68 -11.14
CA ALA A 195 9.95 5.05 -12.51
C ALA A 195 11.31 5.77 -12.59
N ASP A 196 11.52 6.81 -11.77
CA ASP A 196 12.75 7.61 -11.77
C ASP A 196 14.00 6.77 -11.46
N ARG A 197 13.88 5.82 -10.54
CA ARG A 197 14.99 4.91 -10.18
C ARG A 197 15.37 3.98 -11.32
N LEU A 198 14.38 3.52 -12.10
CA LEU A 198 14.63 2.68 -13.26
C LEU A 198 15.32 3.47 -14.36
N VAL A 199 14.84 4.68 -14.66
CA VAL A 199 15.47 5.59 -15.62
C VAL A 199 16.92 5.85 -15.21
N ALA A 200 17.16 6.21 -13.94
CA ALA A 200 18.51 6.45 -13.43
C ALA A 200 19.42 5.21 -13.53
N THR A 201 18.89 4.01 -13.25
CA THR A 201 19.67 2.75 -13.35
C THR A 201 20.03 2.42 -14.81
N VAL A 202 19.10 2.63 -15.74
CA VAL A 202 19.32 2.39 -17.18
C VAL A 202 20.34 3.39 -17.75
N THR A 203 20.26 4.67 -17.39
CA THR A 203 21.24 5.68 -17.83
C THR A 203 22.64 5.41 -17.30
N VAL A 204 22.80 4.85 -16.09
CA VAL A 204 24.13 4.49 -15.56
C VAL A 204 24.68 3.21 -16.20
N ALA A 205 23.82 2.31 -16.66
CA ALA A 205 24.23 1.07 -17.33
C ALA A 205 24.56 1.25 -18.83
N ALA A 206 24.13 2.35 -19.44
CA ALA A 206 24.47 2.70 -20.82
C ALA A 206 25.49 3.86 -20.85
N PRO A 207 26.80 3.57 -21.03
CA PRO A 207 27.82 4.59 -21.28
C PRO A 207 27.78 5.14 -22.71
#